data_AF-A0A6N3AFS9-F1
#
_entry.id   AF-A0A6N3AFS9-F1
#
_cell.length_a   1.000
_cell.length_b   1.000
_cell.length_c   1.000
_cell.angle_alpha   90.00
_cell.angle_beta   90.00
_cell.angle_gamma   90.00
#
_symmetry.space_group_name_H-M   'P 1'
#
loop_
_entity.id
_entity.type
_entity.pdbx_description
1 polymer ?
#
loop_
_entity_poly.entity_id
_entity_poly.type
_entity_poly.pdbx_seq_one_letter_code
_entity_poly.pdbx_strand_id
1 'polypeptide(L)'
;MPKLTRKSVRSEIVKAGVSEDKANELLESIMSMYGASTADMVSKEDLEELKQEAVNEAMKNTPKDYKESQDYKDLLGRVQEYEKKDIIRTLTDKGVKSDKYAEMLLERLDKEKDIDEQLTAFKEEYADMFNVEQQEEPKPQFGAQPKGTMPSGKEAQTFGDFWSFMPKEK
;
A
#
# COMPACT_ATOMS: atom_id res chain seq x y z
N MET A 1 -3.57 -39.99 -34.51
CA MET A 1 -2.29 -40.63 -34.88
C MET A 1 -2.57 -42.07 -35.26
N PRO A 2 -2.03 -42.58 -36.39
CA PRO A 2 -2.11 -44.00 -36.69
C PRO A 2 -1.46 -44.77 -35.53
N LYS A 3 -2.23 -45.67 -34.89
CA LYS A 3 -1.72 -46.43 -33.75
C LYS A 3 -0.65 -47.39 -34.27
N LEU A 4 0.62 -47.18 -33.91
CA LEU A 4 1.66 -48.19 -34.11
C LEU A 4 1.23 -49.44 -33.33
N THR A 5 0.78 -50.45 -34.05
CA THR A 5 0.47 -51.75 -33.46
C THR A 5 1.67 -52.67 -33.65
N ARG A 6 1.91 -53.58 -32.71
CA ARG A 6 2.97 -54.61 -32.83
C ARG A 6 2.94 -55.32 -34.18
N LYS A 7 1.74 -55.59 -34.71
CA LYS A 7 1.55 -56.24 -36.01
C LYS A 7 2.07 -55.40 -37.18
N SER A 8 1.83 -54.08 -37.17
CA SER A 8 2.32 -53.15 -38.19
C SER A 8 3.85 -53.08 -38.17
N VAL A 9 4.42 -52.88 -36.98
CA VAL A 9 5.87 -52.74 -36.79
C VAL A 9 6.61 -54.01 -37.19
N ARG A 10 6.11 -55.19 -36.79
CA ARG A 10 6.67 -56.47 -37.23
C ARG A 10 6.65 -56.61 -38.75
N SER A 11 5.56 -56.20 -39.39
CA SER A 11 5.42 -56.32 -40.84
C SER A 11 6.40 -55.43 -41.60
N GLU A 12 6.74 -54.25 -41.09
CA GLU A 12 7.77 -53.37 -41.67
C GLU A 12 9.19 -53.89 -41.45
N ILE A 13 9.49 -54.45 -40.28
CA ILE A 13 10.80 -55.04 -39.98
C ILE A 13 11.08 -56.25 -40.88
N VAL A 14 10.09 -57.10 -41.10
CA VAL A 14 10.20 -58.25 -42.01
C VAL A 14 10.32 -57.78 -43.47
N LYS A 15 9.57 -56.75 -43.88
CA LYS A 15 9.71 -56.13 -45.21
C LYS A 15 11.10 -55.50 -45.44
N ALA A 16 11.75 -55.03 -44.39
CA ALA A 16 13.11 -54.51 -44.44
C ALA A 16 14.19 -55.62 -44.56
N GLY A 17 13.80 -56.89 -44.61
CA GLY A 17 14.70 -58.02 -44.88
C GLY A 17 15.27 -58.71 -43.64
N VAL A 18 14.73 -58.43 -42.45
CA VAL A 18 15.13 -59.09 -41.20
C VAL A 18 14.40 -60.44 -41.06
N SER A 19 15.12 -61.50 -40.68
CA SER A 19 14.51 -62.82 -40.43
C SER A 19 13.49 -62.76 -39.29
N GLU A 20 12.45 -63.61 -39.36
CA GLU A 20 11.37 -63.59 -38.36
C GLU A 20 11.86 -63.73 -36.91
N ASP A 21 12.93 -64.50 -36.70
CA ASP A 21 13.54 -64.71 -35.38
C ASP A 21 14.10 -63.42 -34.78
N LYS A 22 14.75 -62.58 -35.61
CA LYS A 22 15.33 -61.29 -35.18
C LYS A 22 14.30 -60.15 -35.18
N ALA A 23 13.20 -60.31 -35.91
CA ALA A 23 12.16 -59.29 -36.00
C ALA A 23 11.43 -59.09 -34.67
N ASN A 24 11.29 -60.14 -33.86
CA ASN A 24 10.64 -60.04 -32.55
C ASN A 24 11.53 -59.33 -31.52
N GLU A 25 12.83 -59.61 -31.46
CA GLU A 25 13.77 -58.88 -30.58
C GLU A 25 13.83 -57.39 -30.94
N LEU A 26 13.93 -57.08 -32.24
CA LEU A 26 13.96 -55.69 -32.69
C LEU A 26 12.64 -54.97 -32.37
N LEU A 27 11.50 -55.67 -32.51
CA LEU A 27 10.20 -55.14 -32.14
C LEU A 27 10.08 -54.84 -30.65
N GLU A 28 10.58 -55.70 -29.77
CA GLU A 28 10.57 -55.42 -28.33
C GLU A 28 11.44 -54.21 -27.98
N SER A 29 12.62 -54.08 -28.61
CA SER A 29 13.50 -52.91 -28.42
C SER A 29 12.84 -51.61 -28.88
N ILE A 30 12.17 -51.61 -30.03
CA ILE A 30 11.47 -50.45 -30.59
C ILE A 30 10.28 -50.07 -29.70
N MET A 31 9.51 -51.04 -29.22
CA MET A 31 8.39 -50.79 -28.32
C MET A 31 8.87 -50.24 -26.96
N SER A 32 10.01 -50.72 -26.46
CA SER A 32 10.63 -50.21 -25.23
C SER A 32 11.13 -48.78 -25.39
N MET A 33 11.86 -48.48 -26.47
CA MET A 33 12.33 -47.12 -26.76
C MET A 33 11.17 -46.15 -27.03
N TYR A 34 10.13 -46.61 -27.72
CA TYR A 34 8.92 -45.81 -27.94
C TYR A 34 8.23 -45.50 -26.61
N GLY A 35 8.04 -46.50 -25.74
CA GLY A 35 7.47 -46.30 -24.40
C GLY A 35 8.28 -45.33 -23.54
N ALA A 36 9.61 -45.43 -23.57
CA ALA A 36 10.50 -44.49 -22.87
C ALA A 36 10.42 -43.07 -23.47
N SER A 37 10.35 -42.96 -24.80
CA SER A 37 10.27 -41.66 -25.50
C SER A 37 8.92 -40.95 -25.32
N THR A 38 7.84 -41.69 -25.13
CA THR A 38 6.50 -41.13 -24.92
C THR A 38 6.12 -41.02 -23.44
N ALA A 39 7.00 -41.42 -22.51
CA ALA A 39 6.73 -41.37 -21.07
C ALA A 39 6.42 -39.95 -20.59
N ASP A 40 7.08 -38.95 -21.16
CA ASP A 40 6.88 -37.53 -20.83
C ASP A 40 5.85 -36.84 -21.75
N MET A 41 5.24 -37.56 -22.69
CA MET A 41 4.19 -37.01 -23.54
C MET A 41 2.84 -37.09 -22.83
N VAL A 42 2.42 -35.95 -22.30
CA VAL A 42 1.05 -35.74 -21.84
C VAL A 42 0.12 -35.78 -23.05
N SER A 43 -0.97 -36.53 -22.98
CA SER A 43 -1.93 -36.59 -24.09
C SER A 43 -2.60 -35.23 -24.26
N LYS A 44 -3.11 -34.94 -25.48
CA LYS A 44 -3.81 -33.67 -25.71
C LYS A 44 -5.04 -33.52 -24.82
N GLU A 45 -5.68 -34.63 -24.48
CA GLU A 45 -6.85 -34.70 -23.60
C GLU A 45 -6.46 -34.34 -22.16
N ASP A 46 -5.38 -34.95 -21.63
CA ASP A 46 -4.86 -34.61 -20.28
C ASP A 46 -4.38 -33.14 -20.20
N LEU A 47 -3.81 -32.60 -21.27
CA LEU A 47 -3.42 -31.18 -21.36
C LEU A 47 -4.63 -30.24 -21.34
N GLU A 48 -5.74 -30.64 -21.94
CA GLU A 48 -6.99 -29.87 -21.93
C GLU A 48 -7.67 -29.94 -20.56
N GLU A 49 -7.69 -31.11 -19.93
CA GLU A 49 -8.17 -31.27 -18.55
C GLU A 49 -7.36 -30.43 -17.57
N LEU A 50 -6.02 -30.47 -17.66
CA LEU A 50 -5.14 -29.71 -16.77
C LEU A 50 -5.28 -28.20 -16.98
N LYS A 51 -5.54 -27.75 -18.21
CA LYS A 51 -5.91 -26.35 -18.49
C LYS A 51 -7.25 -25.98 -17.87
N GLN A 52 -8.27 -26.82 -18.02
CA GLN A 52 -9.59 -26.56 -17.46
C GLN A 52 -9.56 -26.53 -15.93
N GLU A 53 -8.79 -27.40 -15.30
CA GLU A 53 -8.60 -27.42 -13.86
C GLU A 53 -7.91 -26.14 -13.36
N ALA A 54 -6.80 -25.75 -14.00
CA ALA A 54 -6.10 -24.50 -13.67
C ALA A 54 -6.99 -23.26 -13.86
N VAL A 55 -7.81 -23.21 -14.91
CA VAL A 55 -8.77 -22.12 -15.14
C VAL A 55 -9.87 -22.12 -14.07
N ASN A 56 -10.38 -23.29 -13.68
CA ASN A 56 -11.41 -23.40 -12.66
C ASN A 56 -10.88 -23.00 -11.27
N GLU A 57 -9.64 -23.34 -10.93
CA GLU A 57 -8.98 -22.89 -9.70
C GLU A 57 -8.77 -21.38 -9.69
N ALA A 58 -8.31 -20.80 -10.79
CA ALA A 58 -8.16 -19.35 -10.92
C ALA A 58 -9.52 -18.64 -10.77
N MET A 59 -10.57 -19.15 -11.42
CA MET A 59 -11.93 -18.61 -11.34
C MET A 59 -12.54 -18.75 -9.93
N LYS A 60 -12.20 -19.78 -9.16
CA LYS A 60 -12.61 -19.93 -7.74
C LYS A 60 -11.98 -18.88 -6.84
N ASN A 61 -10.72 -18.53 -7.10
CA ASN A 61 -9.97 -17.53 -6.32
C ASN A 61 -10.22 -16.09 -6.80
N THR A 62 -10.93 -15.89 -7.91
CA THR A 62 -11.26 -14.55 -8.40
C THR A 62 -12.51 -14.05 -7.68
N PRO A 63 -12.45 -12.92 -6.95
CA PRO A 63 -13.63 -12.34 -6.32
C PRO A 63 -14.67 -11.98 -7.39
N LYS A 64 -15.92 -12.43 -7.23
CA LYS A 64 -17.02 -12.14 -8.16
C LYS A 64 -17.41 -10.65 -8.18
N ASP A 65 -17.14 -9.96 -7.08
CA ASP A 65 -17.33 -8.52 -6.91
C ASP A 65 -16.04 -7.89 -6.37
N TYR A 66 -15.69 -6.71 -6.86
CA TYR A 66 -14.52 -5.95 -6.41
C TYR A 66 -14.62 -5.62 -4.91
N LYS A 67 -15.85 -5.51 -4.38
CA LYS A 67 -16.11 -5.26 -2.96
C LYS A 67 -15.75 -6.42 -2.05
N GLU A 68 -15.76 -7.64 -2.58
CA GLU A 68 -15.40 -8.84 -1.82
C GLU A 68 -13.90 -9.12 -1.87
N SER A 69 -13.19 -8.48 -2.80
CA SER A 69 -11.74 -8.54 -2.89
C SER A 69 -11.12 -8.11 -1.56
N GLN A 70 -10.09 -8.83 -1.14
CA GLN A 70 -9.32 -8.49 0.05
C GLN A 70 -8.75 -7.08 -0.05
N ASP A 71 -8.27 -6.69 -1.23
CA ASP A 71 -7.72 -5.35 -1.48
C ASP A 71 -8.73 -4.23 -1.21
N TYR A 72 -10.00 -4.45 -1.56
CA TYR A 72 -11.05 -3.46 -1.31
C TYR A 72 -11.39 -3.36 0.19
N LYS A 73 -11.43 -4.49 0.90
CA LYS A 73 -11.65 -4.50 2.35
C LYS A 73 -10.49 -3.81 3.09
N ASP A 74 -9.26 -4.07 2.67
CA ASP A 74 -8.08 -3.42 3.23
C ASP A 74 -8.07 -1.91 2.94
N LEU A 75 -8.48 -1.50 1.73
CA LEU A 75 -8.62 -0.09 1.37
C LEU A 75 -9.73 0.58 2.20
N LEU A 76 -10.88 -0.07 2.35
CA LEU A 76 -11.99 0.43 3.16
C LEU A 76 -11.58 0.62 4.62
N GLY A 77 -10.83 -0.34 5.19
CA GLY A 77 -10.26 -0.22 6.54
C GLY A 77 -9.34 0.99 6.66
N ARG A 78 -8.45 1.21 5.69
CA ARG A 78 -7.57 2.40 5.67
C ARG A 78 -8.35 3.71 5.58
N VAL A 79 -9.37 3.79 4.74
CA VAL A 79 -10.22 4.99 4.62
C VAL A 79 -10.87 5.31 5.96
N GLN A 80 -11.43 4.31 6.64
CA GLN A 80 -12.03 4.50 7.97
C GLN A 80 -11.01 4.95 9.03
N GLU A 81 -9.77 4.45 8.96
CA GLU A 81 -8.69 4.93 9.84
C GLU A 81 -8.32 6.39 9.57
N TYR A 82 -8.28 6.82 8.30
CA TYR A 82 -8.03 8.21 7.95
C TYR A 82 -9.16 9.12 8.43
N GLU A 83 -10.42 8.73 8.22
CA GLU A 83 -11.57 9.46 8.72
C GLU A 83 -11.52 9.61 10.24
N LYS A 84 -11.18 8.55 10.99
CA LYS A 84 -10.99 8.63 12.44
C LYS A 84 -9.88 9.61 12.80
N LYS A 85 -8.72 9.55 12.14
CA LYS A 85 -7.59 10.46 12.40
C LYS A 85 -7.93 11.91 12.10
N ASP A 86 -8.67 12.18 11.04
CA ASP A 86 -9.10 13.54 10.72
C ASP A 86 -10.09 14.05 11.75
N ILE A 87 -11.03 13.21 12.22
CA ILE A 87 -11.91 13.63 13.31
C ILE A 87 -11.11 13.86 14.60
N ILE A 88 -10.15 12.99 14.96
CA ILE A 88 -9.24 13.19 16.12
C ILE A 88 -8.55 14.56 16.03
N ARG A 89 -8.05 14.93 14.85
CA ARG A 89 -7.43 16.24 14.61
C ARG A 89 -8.43 17.36 14.84
N THR A 90 -9.63 17.28 14.26
CA THR A 90 -10.66 18.30 14.48
C THR A 90 -11.05 18.45 15.96
N LEU A 91 -11.07 17.36 16.73
CA LEU A 91 -11.35 17.40 18.16
C LEU A 91 -10.20 18.01 18.96
N THR A 92 -8.96 17.71 18.57
CA THR A 92 -7.76 18.30 19.16
C THR A 92 -7.71 19.81 18.87
N ASP A 93 -8.03 20.23 17.64
CA ASP A 93 -8.17 21.63 17.24
C ASP A 93 -9.29 22.36 18.03
N LYS A 94 -10.37 21.65 18.37
CA LYS A 94 -11.48 22.16 19.21
C LYS A 94 -11.16 22.20 20.71
N GLY A 95 -9.96 21.79 21.10
CA GLY A 95 -9.40 21.99 22.45
C GLY A 95 -9.26 20.73 23.30
N VAL A 96 -9.29 19.52 22.74
CA VAL A 96 -8.98 18.28 23.50
C VAL A 96 -7.46 18.20 23.79
N LYS A 97 -7.07 17.87 25.03
CA LYS A 97 -5.64 17.92 25.48
C LYS A 97 -4.73 16.92 24.78
N SER A 98 -5.27 15.79 24.31
CA SER A 98 -4.47 14.76 23.66
C SER A 98 -5.29 13.91 22.70
N ASP A 99 -4.62 13.38 21.68
CA ASP A 99 -5.18 12.46 20.69
C ASP A 99 -5.87 11.25 21.36
N LYS A 100 -5.35 10.76 22.49
CA LYS A 100 -5.95 9.65 23.26
C LYS A 100 -7.29 10.02 23.90
N TYR A 101 -7.42 11.26 24.36
CA TYR A 101 -8.70 11.75 24.88
C TYR A 101 -9.69 12.00 23.74
N ALA A 102 -9.20 12.44 22.59
CA ALA A 102 -10.02 12.60 21.39
C ALA A 102 -10.52 11.25 20.85
N GLU A 103 -9.70 10.19 20.91
CA GLU A 103 -10.11 8.82 20.61
C GLU A 103 -11.22 8.33 21.54
N MET A 104 -11.09 8.53 22.85
CA MET A 104 -12.12 8.12 23.81
C MET A 104 -13.43 8.92 23.67
N LEU A 105 -13.33 10.20 23.33
CA LEU A 105 -14.50 11.03 23.01
C LEU A 105 -15.15 10.59 21.70
N LEU A 106 -14.36 10.20 20.69
CA LEU A 106 -14.87 9.66 19.43
C LEU A 106 -15.65 8.38 19.59
N GLU A 107 -15.25 7.50 20.49
CA GLU A 107 -15.99 6.28 20.81
C GLU A 107 -17.34 6.56 21.49
N ARG A 108 -17.48 7.72 22.13
CA ARG A 108 -18.72 8.16 22.80
C ARG A 108 -19.54 9.16 21.99
N LEU A 109 -18.98 9.68 20.90
CA LEU A 109 -19.61 10.68 20.05
C LEU A 109 -20.71 10.00 19.21
N ASP A 110 -21.92 10.54 19.31
CA ASP A 110 -23.06 10.08 18.53
C ASP A 110 -22.94 10.67 17.11
N LYS A 111 -22.77 9.82 16.10
CA LYS A 111 -22.54 10.24 14.71
C LYS A 111 -23.72 11.00 14.08
N GLU A 112 -24.90 10.92 14.68
CA GLU A 112 -26.14 11.48 14.15
C GLU A 112 -26.49 12.87 14.69
N LYS A 113 -25.85 13.33 15.78
CA LYS A 113 -26.08 14.68 16.32
C LYS A 113 -24.87 15.57 16.10
N ASP A 114 -25.08 16.87 16.23
CA ASP A 114 -24.02 17.84 15.98
C ASP A 114 -22.84 17.63 16.93
N ILE A 115 -21.65 17.63 16.35
CA ILE A 115 -20.39 17.38 17.06
C ILE A 115 -20.14 18.51 18.05
N ASP A 116 -20.50 19.74 17.69
CA ASP A 116 -20.26 20.91 18.53
C ASP A 116 -21.14 20.94 19.78
N GLU A 117 -22.43 20.58 19.67
CA GLU A 117 -23.33 20.47 20.81
C GLU A 117 -22.87 19.37 21.78
N GLN A 118 -22.47 18.20 21.26
CA GLN A 118 -21.95 17.12 22.08
C GLN A 118 -20.62 17.49 22.75
N LEU A 119 -19.73 18.19 22.05
CA LEU A 119 -18.47 18.64 22.61
C LEU A 119 -18.67 19.67 23.73
N THR A 120 -19.71 20.51 23.67
CA THR A 120 -20.02 21.40 24.79
C THR A 120 -20.46 20.63 26.04
N ALA A 121 -21.33 19.62 25.89
CA ALA A 121 -21.71 18.74 26.99
C ALA A 121 -20.51 17.93 27.53
N PHE A 122 -19.65 17.42 26.63
CA PHE A 122 -18.44 16.70 27.02
C PHE A 122 -17.37 17.60 27.64
N LYS A 123 -17.32 18.89 27.28
CA LYS A 123 -16.45 19.88 27.96
C LYS A 123 -16.84 20.07 29.42
N GLU A 124 -18.14 20.01 29.72
CA GLU A 124 -18.64 20.09 31.10
C GLU A 124 -18.38 18.79 31.88
N GLU A 125 -18.70 17.63 31.29
CA GLU A 125 -18.54 16.32 31.95
C GLU A 125 -17.09 15.85 32.05
N TYR A 126 -16.25 16.23 31.08
CA TYR A 126 -14.85 15.82 30.97
C TYR A 126 -13.92 17.03 30.85
N ALA A 127 -14.16 18.05 31.67
CA ALA A 127 -13.34 19.26 31.74
C ALA A 127 -11.82 18.97 31.87
N ASP A 128 -11.45 17.84 32.50
CA ASP A 128 -10.06 17.41 32.63
C ASP A 128 -9.40 16.99 31.30
N MET A 129 -10.20 16.61 30.31
CA MET A 129 -9.75 16.12 28.99
C MET A 129 -9.69 17.22 27.94
N PHE A 130 -10.27 18.38 28.20
CA PHE A 130 -10.18 19.57 27.37
C PHE A 130 -9.17 20.52 27.98
N ASN A 131 -8.37 21.18 27.14
CA ASN A 131 -7.55 22.29 27.57
C ASN A 131 -8.48 23.27 28.27
N VAL A 132 -8.33 23.37 29.59
CA VAL A 132 -8.91 24.45 30.36
C VAL A 132 -8.47 25.70 29.61
N GLU A 133 -9.41 26.55 29.23
CA GLU A 133 -9.07 27.91 28.86
C GLU A 133 -8.33 28.48 30.07
N GLN A 134 -7.01 28.29 30.10
CA GLN A 134 -6.13 29.22 30.76
C GLN A 134 -6.45 30.51 30.04
N GLN A 135 -7.34 31.31 30.63
CA GLN A 135 -7.19 32.75 30.65
C GLN A 135 -5.70 33.00 30.56
N GLU A 136 -5.25 33.59 29.47
CA GLU A 136 -3.84 33.92 29.27
C GLU A 136 -3.31 34.49 30.58
N GLU A 137 -2.55 33.69 31.34
CA GLU A 137 -1.86 34.24 32.49
C GLU A 137 -0.97 35.34 31.89
N PRO A 138 -1.10 36.60 32.35
CA PRO A 138 -0.38 37.69 31.73
C PRO A 138 1.10 37.32 31.81
N LYS A 139 1.74 37.13 30.66
CA LYS A 139 3.17 36.79 30.54
C LYS A 139 3.93 37.60 31.59
N PRO A 140 4.71 36.99 32.50
CA PRO A 140 5.44 37.75 33.50
C PRO A 140 6.35 38.72 32.76
N GLN A 141 6.05 40.01 32.89
CA GLN A 141 6.77 41.10 32.24
C GLN A 141 8.10 41.27 32.98
N PHE A 142 9.05 40.36 32.75
CA PHE A 142 10.42 40.51 33.22
C PHE A 142 11.10 41.58 32.37
N GLY A 143 11.14 42.79 32.92
CA GLY A 143 11.79 43.95 32.31
C GLY A 143 11.06 45.21 32.73
N ALA A 144 11.71 46.06 33.52
CA ALA A 144 11.21 47.39 33.87
C ALA A 144 10.80 48.14 32.59
N GLN A 145 9.65 48.83 32.64
CA GLN A 145 9.20 49.66 31.52
C GLN A 145 10.31 50.64 31.12
N PRO A 146 10.74 50.68 29.84
CA PRO A 146 11.82 51.54 29.42
C PRO A 146 11.31 52.98 29.35
N LYS A 147 11.36 53.68 30.48
CA LYS A 147 11.39 55.15 30.49
C LYS A 147 12.77 55.59 30.04
N GLY A 148 12.96 55.72 28.73
CA GLY A 148 14.18 56.27 28.14
C GLY A 148 13.90 56.74 26.71
N THR A 149 13.93 58.05 26.49
CA THR A 149 13.85 58.63 25.14
C THR A 149 15.14 58.32 24.37
N MET A 150 15.00 57.88 23.13
CA MET A 150 16.10 57.54 22.21
C MET A 150 16.98 58.77 21.91
N PRO A 151 18.33 58.69 22.01
CA PRO A 151 19.20 59.75 21.52
C PRO A 151 19.22 59.73 19.98
N SER A 152 18.83 60.82 19.33
CA SER A 152 18.94 60.98 17.88
C SER A 152 20.43 61.13 17.49
N GLY A 153 21.01 60.08 16.93
CA GLY A 153 22.35 60.12 16.33
C GLY A 153 22.37 61.02 15.10
N LYS A 154 23.40 61.87 14.99
CA LYS A 154 23.62 62.80 13.88
C LYS A 154 23.73 62.05 12.55
N GLU A 155 23.09 62.60 11.52
CA GLU A 155 23.09 62.07 10.16
C GLU A 155 24.45 62.18 9.45
N ALA A 156 24.72 61.17 8.64
CA ALA A 156 25.64 61.09 7.49
C ALA A 156 27.16 61.18 7.74
N GLN A 157 27.81 60.01 7.73
CA GLN A 157 29.12 59.85 7.09
C GLN A 157 28.92 58.89 5.91
N THR A 158 28.94 59.42 4.69
CA THR A 158 28.90 58.60 3.47
C THR A 158 30.19 57.80 3.33
N PHE A 159 30.10 56.59 2.79
CA PHE A 159 31.18 55.61 2.66
C PHE A 159 32.49 56.14 2.02
N GLY A 160 32.45 57.23 1.26
CA GLY A 160 33.63 57.86 0.66
C GLY A 160 34.58 58.56 1.63
N ASP A 161 34.08 59.08 2.76
CA ASP A 161 34.90 59.80 3.76
C ASP A 161 35.82 58.87 4.55
N PHE A 162 35.44 57.60 4.70
CA PHE A 162 36.22 56.64 5.47
C PHE A 162 37.49 56.16 4.73
N TRP A 163 37.49 56.26 3.40
CA TRP A 163 38.55 55.70 2.55
C TRP A 163 39.38 56.75 1.79
N SER A 164 39.19 58.05 2.07
CA SER A 164 39.96 59.16 1.48
C SER A 164 40.02 59.16 -0.06
N PHE A 165 39.03 58.58 -0.72
CA PHE A 165 38.95 58.52 -2.19
C PHE A 165 38.08 59.67 -2.70
N MET A 166 38.55 60.91 -2.54
CA MET A 166 37.94 62.03 -3.26
C MET A 166 38.58 62.13 -4.65
N PRO A 167 37.80 62.02 -5.75
CA PRO A 167 38.30 62.40 -7.06
C PRO A 167 38.64 63.90 -7.03
N LYS A 168 39.86 64.25 -7.45
CA LYS A 168 40.23 65.65 -7.67
C LYS A 168 39.44 66.15 -8.87
N GLU A 169 38.39 66.92 -8.64
CA GLU A 169 37.77 67.69 -9.72
C GLU A 169 38.60 68.94 -10.04
N LYS A 170 38.64 69.25 -11.34
CA LYS A 170 39.19 70.46 -11.95
C LYS A 170 38.19 71.60 -11.86
#